data_AF-A0A7Y3MW52-F1
#
_entry.id   AF-A0A7Y3MW52-F1
#
_cell.length_a   1.000
_cell.length_b   1.000
_cell.length_c   1.000
_cell.angle_alpha   90.00
_cell.angle_beta   90.00
_cell.angle_gamma   90.00
#
_symmetry.space_group_name_H-M   'P 1'
#
loop_
_entity.id
_entity.type
_entity.pdbx_description
1 polymer ?
#
loop_
_entity_poly.entity_id
_entity_poly.type
_entity_poly.pdbx_seq_one_letter_code
_entity_poly.pdbx_strand_id
1 'polypeptide(L)'
;MLRFGRRVDPASMDAEKRGRTRVRAKGVSHIEWGAETIDVSRLPALLLSAQTRALMLALLRVRDLCAETPGPLSQVLSTVAEELDRLGPGSVDPRGERVLAQVRVQEVAAALSRLRSLDTISWTEPAPMD
;
A
#
# COMPACT_ATOMS: atom_id res chain seq x y z
N MET A 1 8.63 28.55 -3.18
CA MET A 1 8.11 27.72 -4.29
C MET A 1 7.01 26.82 -3.72
N LEU A 2 5.93 26.51 -4.44
CA LEU A 2 4.89 25.59 -3.93
C LEU A 2 5.20 24.16 -4.38
N ARG A 3 4.94 23.18 -3.51
CA ARG A 3 4.94 21.76 -3.89
C ARG A 3 3.50 21.32 -4.12
N PHE A 4 3.26 20.69 -5.27
CA PHE A 4 1.98 20.10 -5.63
C PHE A 4 2.04 18.58 -5.46
N GLY A 5 0.93 17.99 -5.04
CA GLY A 5 0.80 16.55 -4.90
C GLY A 5 -0.64 16.08 -4.91
N ARG A 6 -0.83 14.78 -4.69
CA ARG A 6 -2.13 14.18 -4.44
C ARG A 6 -2.12 13.59 -3.05
N ARG A 7 -3.14 13.85 -2.25
CA ARG A 7 -3.39 13.18 -0.97
C ARG A 7 -4.51 12.18 -1.17
N VAL A 8 -4.40 11.01 -0.57
CA VAL A 8 -5.48 10.01 -0.54
C VAL A 8 -6.48 10.38 0.55
N ASP A 9 -7.77 10.26 0.28
CA ASP A 9 -8.77 10.22 1.36
C ASP A 9 -8.68 8.86 2.07
N PRO A 10 -8.30 8.78 3.36
CA PRO A 10 -8.16 7.50 4.04
C PRO A 10 -9.45 6.67 4.05
N ALA A 11 -10.63 7.32 4.04
CA ALA A 11 -11.91 6.63 4.00
C ALA A 11 -12.13 5.90 2.65
N SER A 12 -11.50 6.38 1.58
CA SER A 12 -11.52 5.74 0.25
C SER A 12 -10.66 4.47 0.17
N MET A 13 -9.89 4.17 1.23
CA MET A 13 -9.11 2.95 1.37
C MET A 13 -9.77 1.92 2.30
N ASP A 14 -11.11 1.97 2.43
CA ASP A 14 -11.85 1.09 3.35
C ASP A 14 -11.54 -0.39 3.10
N ALA A 15 -11.04 -1.05 4.14
CA ALA A 15 -10.69 -2.46 4.14
C ALA A 15 -11.67 -3.29 4.95
N GLU A 16 -12.79 -2.71 5.40
CA GLU A 16 -13.79 -3.40 6.19
C GLU A 16 -14.72 -4.25 5.34
N LYS A 17 -15.14 -5.39 5.91
CA LYS A 17 -16.25 -6.20 5.39
C LYS A 17 -17.00 -6.79 6.56
N ARG A 18 -18.28 -6.42 6.69
CA ARG A 18 -19.15 -6.83 7.83
C ARG A 18 -18.58 -6.37 9.18
N GLY A 19 -18.15 -5.10 9.27
CA GLY A 19 -17.71 -4.44 10.50
C GLY A 19 -16.36 -4.91 11.05
N ARG A 20 -15.51 -5.48 10.20
CA ARG A 20 -14.15 -5.92 10.56
C ARG A 20 -13.22 -5.71 9.39
N THR A 21 -11.98 -5.28 9.66
CA THR A 21 -10.90 -5.28 8.67
C THR A 21 -10.73 -6.68 8.09
N ARG A 22 -10.91 -6.80 6.77
CA ARG A 22 -10.86 -8.07 6.06
C ARG A 22 -9.98 -7.93 4.82
N VAL A 23 -8.72 -8.31 5.00
CA VAL A 23 -7.73 -8.29 3.93
C VAL A 23 -7.11 -9.67 3.78
N ARG A 24 -7.03 -10.19 2.55
CA ARG A 24 -6.45 -11.52 2.26
C ARG A 24 -5.75 -11.55 0.91
N ALA A 25 -4.48 -11.96 0.90
CA ALA A 25 -3.78 -12.34 -0.32
C ALA A 25 -4.33 -13.67 -0.87
N LYS A 26 -4.56 -13.75 -2.18
CA LYS A 26 -5.07 -14.93 -2.89
C LYS A 26 -4.12 -15.34 -4.00
N GLY A 27 -3.19 -16.23 -3.65
CA GLY A 27 -2.17 -16.71 -4.58
C GLY A 27 -1.32 -15.55 -5.11
N VAL A 28 -1.17 -15.47 -6.43
CA VAL A 28 -0.38 -14.45 -7.13
C VAL A 28 -1.25 -13.48 -7.96
N SER A 29 -2.57 -13.54 -7.84
CA SER A 29 -3.46 -12.86 -8.78
C SER A 29 -4.32 -11.78 -8.15
N HIS A 30 -4.72 -11.91 -6.88
CA HIS A 30 -5.64 -10.96 -6.27
C HIS A 30 -5.39 -10.75 -4.77
N ILE A 31 -5.78 -9.59 -4.28
CA ILE A 31 -5.89 -9.27 -2.85
C ILE A 31 -7.36 -8.92 -2.57
N GLU A 32 -8.01 -9.67 -1.69
CA GLU A 32 -9.30 -9.26 -1.11
C GLU A 32 -9.05 -8.07 -0.18
N TRP A 33 -9.76 -6.96 -0.41
CA TRP A 33 -9.63 -5.72 0.35
C TRP A 33 -11.02 -5.21 0.75
N GLY A 34 -11.44 -5.52 1.98
CA GLY A 34 -12.78 -5.18 2.43
C GLY A 34 -13.86 -5.77 1.52
N ALA A 35 -14.74 -4.92 0.99
CA ALA A 35 -15.77 -5.30 0.03
C ALA A 35 -15.23 -5.53 -1.41
N GLU A 36 -14.00 -5.09 -1.69
CA GLU A 36 -13.40 -5.08 -3.02
C GLU A 36 -12.32 -6.14 -3.22
N THR A 37 -11.86 -6.25 -4.46
CA THR A 37 -10.74 -7.09 -4.85
C THR A 37 -9.77 -6.28 -5.69
N ILE A 38 -8.50 -6.25 -5.30
CA ILE A 38 -7.40 -5.65 -6.05
C ILE A 38 -6.79 -6.73 -6.93
N ASP A 39 -6.89 -6.57 -8.25
CA ASP A 39 -6.25 -7.47 -9.23
C ASP A 39 -4.74 -7.16 -9.33
N VAL A 40 -3.91 -8.10 -8.93
CA VAL A 40 -2.45 -8.00 -9.03
C VAL A 40 -1.85 -8.95 -10.07
N SER A 41 -2.68 -9.69 -10.81
CA SER A 41 -2.23 -10.66 -11.83
C SER A 41 -1.43 -10.02 -12.96
N ARG A 42 -1.60 -8.71 -13.16
CA ARG A 42 -0.88 -7.91 -14.14
C ARG A 42 0.37 -7.22 -13.59
N LEU A 43 0.82 -7.58 -12.39
CA LEU A 43 2.11 -7.15 -11.84
C LEU A 43 3.13 -8.26 -12.11
N PRO A 44 3.93 -8.19 -13.19
CA PRO A 44 4.74 -9.32 -13.67
C PRO A 44 5.83 -9.77 -12.69
N ALA A 45 6.19 -8.89 -11.74
CA ALA A 45 7.20 -9.15 -10.73
C ALA A 45 6.67 -9.95 -9.52
N LEU A 46 5.35 -10.16 -9.40
CA LEU A 46 4.74 -11.03 -8.39
C LEU A 46 4.70 -12.48 -8.88
N LEU A 47 5.76 -13.23 -8.59
CA LEU A 47 5.94 -14.63 -8.94
C LEU A 47 5.49 -15.58 -7.83
N LEU A 48 5.42 -15.10 -6.58
CA LEU A 48 5.18 -15.91 -5.39
C LEU A 48 4.02 -15.36 -4.55
N SER A 49 3.22 -16.25 -3.97
CA SER A 49 2.14 -15.87 -3.04
C SER A 49 2.65 -15.05 -1.84
N ALA A 50 3.89 -15.30 -1.42
CA ALA A 50 4.56 -14.52 -0.38
C ALA A 50 4.74 -13.04 -0.77
N GLN A 51 4.99 -12.72 -2.04
CA GLN A 51 5.06 -11.33 -2.52
C GLN A 51 3.69 -10.67 -2.51
N THR A 52 2.63 -11.41 -2.90
CA THR A 52 1.26 -10.89 -2.83
C THR A 52 0.86 -10.58 -1.38
N ARG A 53 1.32 -11.40 -0.43
CA ARG A 53 1.15 -11.13 1.00
C ARG A 53 1.96 -9.92 1.48
N ALA A 54 3.22 -9.80 1.08
CA ALA A 54 4.05 -8.62 1.38
C ALA A 54 3.42 -7.33 0.85
N LEU A 55 2.91 -7.37 -0.38
CA LEU A 55 2.21 -6.27 -1.03
C LEU A 55 0.92 -5.90 -0.28
N MET A 56 0.15 -6.89 0.15
CA MET A 56 -1.03 -6.70 1.00
C MET A 56 -0.68 -5.98 2.32
N LEU A 57 0.42 -6.37 2.97
CA LEU A 57 0.88 -5.72 4.21
C LEU A 57 1.36 -4.29 3.95
N ALA A 58 2.07 -4.06 2.85
CA ALA A 58 2.49 -2.72 2.44
C ALA A 58 1.28 -1.80 2.16
N LEU A 59 0.23 -2.31 1.52
CA LEU A 59 -1.01 -1.55 1.30
C LEU A 59 -1.74 -1.19 2.60
N LEU A 60 -1.80 -2.12 3.56
CA LEU A 60 -2.32 -1.82 4.91
C LEU A 60 -1.49 -0.72 5.57
N ARG A 61 -0.16 -0.76 5.42
CA ARG A 61 0.71 0.27 5.96
C ARG A 61 0.52 1.63 5.29
N VAL A 62 0.32 1.70 3.97
CA VAL A 62 -0.06 2.93 3.26
C VAL A 62 -1.35 3.51 3.84
N ARG A 63 -2.38 2.68 4.01
CA ARG A 63 -3.67 3.10 4.60
C ARG A 63 -3.47 3.72 5.97
N ASP A 64 -2.72 3.04 6.84
CA ASP A 64 -2.50 3.47 8.22
C ASP A 64 -1.73 4.80 8.24
N LEU A 65 -0.67 4.93 7.43
CA LEU A 65 0.09 6.18 7.29
C LEU A 65 -0.76 7.35 6.78
N CYS A 66 -1.62 7.11 5.79
CA CYS A 66 -2.55 8.14 5.29
C CYS A 66 -3.54 8.61 6.36
N ALA A 67 -3.93 7.74 7.31
CA ALA A 67 -4.79 8.08 8.43
C ALA A 67 -4.03 8.78 9.58
N GLU A 68 -2.79 8.35 9.86
CA GLU A 68 -1.95 8.89 10.93
C GLU A 68 -1.43 10.30 10.62
N THR A 69 -0.91 10.51 9.40
CA THR A 69 -0.25 11.77 9.01
C THR A 69 -0.75 12.23 7.63
N PRO A 70 -1.63 13.24 7.57
CA PRO A 70 -2.10 13.78 6.31
C PRO A 70 -0.96 14.43 5.52
N GLY A 71 -0.72 13.95 4.30
CA GLY A 71 0.32 14.47 3.42
C GLY A 71 0.18 13.96 1.98
N PRO A 72 1.04 14.38 1.06
CA PRO A 72 1.03 13.86 -0.30
C PRO A 72 1.40 12.37 -0.31
N LEU A 73 0.72 11.60 -1.16
CA LEU A 73 0.91 10.16 -1.34
C LEU A 73 2.38 9.81 -1.67
N SER A 74 3.11 10.71 -2.32
CA SER A 74 4.55 10.53 -2.57
C SER A 74 5.36 10.39 -1.29
N GLN A 75 5.07 11.18 -0.24
CA GLN A 75 5.75 11.06 1.06
C GLN A 75 5.40 9.74 1.74
N VAL A 76 4.12 9.34 1.73
CA VAL A 76 3.68 8.06 2.29
C VAL A 76 4.37 6.89 1.59
N LEU A 77 4.43 6.91 0.25
CA LEU A 77 5.13 5.88 -0.53
C LEU A 77 6.63 5.88 -0.27
N SER A 78 7.27 7.05 -0.07
CA SER A 78 8.68 7.13 0.34
C SER A 78 8.92 6.47 1.70
N THR A 79 8.08 6.75 2.70
CA THR A 79 8.17 6.08 4.01
C THR A 79 8.02 4.57 3.89
N VAL A 80 7.06 4.09 3.10
CA VAL A 80 6.85 2.66 2.85
C VAL A 80 8.04 2.05 2.10
N ALA A 81 8.64 2.76 1.14
CA ALA A 81 9.84 2.29 0.44
C ALA A 81 11.00 2.07 1.43
N GLU A 82 11.24 3.02 2.33
CA GLU A 82 12.27 2.88 3.36
C GLU A 82 11.97 1.72 4.33
N GLU A 83 10.71 1.53 4.73
CA GLU A 83 10.30 0.40 5.55
C GLU A 83 10.53 -0.94 4.84
N LEU A 84 10.21 -1.03 3.54
CA LEU A 84 10.44 -2.21 2.72
C LEU A 84 11.93 -2.50 2.51
N ASP A 85 12.76 -1.47 2.30
CA ASP A 85 14.21 -1.63 2.14
C ASP A 85 14.87 -2.11 3.45
N ARG A 86 14.36 -1.64 4.60
CA ARG A 86 14.78 -2.14 5.93
C ARG A 86 14.34 -3.59 6.16
N LEU A 87 13.16 -3.96 5.68
CA LEU A 87 12.64 -5.32 5.71
C LEU A 87 13.33 -6.17 4.64
N GLY A 88 14.58 -6.55 4.92
CA GLY A 88 15.35 -7.44 4.07
C GLY A 88 14.66 -8.79 3.79
N PRO A 89 15.13 -9.54 2.78
CA PRO A 89 14.59 -10.85 2.45
C PRO A 89 14.66 -11.79 3.65
N GLY A 90 13.52 -12.39 4.02
CA GLY A 90 13.41 -13.29 5.17
C GLY A 90 12.85 -12.65 6.44
N SER A 91 12.35 -11.42 6.37
CA SER A 91 11.53 -10.81 7.42
C SER A 91 10.30 -11.66 7.74
N VAL A 92 9.75 -11.49 8.93
CA VAL A 92 8.60 -12.26 9.42
C VAL A 92 7.44 -11.30 9.63
N ASP A 93 6.26 -11.67 9.12
CA ASP A 93 5.07 -10.85 9.29
C ASP A 93 4.48 -10.97 10.72
N PRO A 94 3.49 -10.14 11.09
CA PRO A 94 2.87 -10.19 12.43
C PRO A 94 2.22 -11.55 12.80
N ARG A 95 2.05 -12.47 11.84
CA ARG A 95 1.53 -13.82 12.07
C ARG A 95 2.62 -14.88 12.17
N GLY A 96 3.90 -14.48 12.15
CA GLY A 96 5.02 -15.42 12.23
C GLY A 96 5.39 -16.06 10.89
N GLU A 97 4.80 -15.64 9.78
CA GLU A 97 5.10 -16.20 8.46
C GLU A 97 6.28 -15.47 7.82
N ARG A 98 7.23 -16.23 7.26
CA ARG A 98 8.36 -15.63 6.53
C ARG A 98 7.85 -14.92 5.27
N VAL A 99 8.09 -13.62 5.23
CA VAL A 99 8.01 -12.80 4.04
C VAL A 99 9.33 -12.96 3.29
N LEU A 100 9.37 -14.00 2.46
CA LEU A 100 10.58 -14.41 1.74
C LEU A 100 10.91 -13.54 0.53
N ALA A 101 10.15 -12.46 0.28
CA ALA A 101 10.24 -11.79 -1.00
C ALA A 101 10.08 -10.27 -0.90
N GLN A 102 10.98 -9.58 -1.60
CA GLN A 102 10.95 -8.13 -1.76
C GLN A 102 9.75 -7.73 -2.62
N VAL A 103 9.07 -6.68 -2.16
CA VAL A 103 8.09 -5.92 -2.92
C VAL A 103 8.66 -4.53 -3.10
N ARG A 104 8.53 -3.98 -4.31
CA ARG A 104 8.98 -2.63 -4.61
C ARG A 104 7.84 -1.64 -4.41
N VAL A 105 8.18 -0.41 -4.03
CA VAL A 105 7.18 0.66 -3.85
C VAL A 105 6.34 0.91 -5.11
N GLN A 106 6.90 0.68 -6.30
CA GLN A 106 6.15 0.82 -7.56
C GLN A 106 5.04 -0.23 -7.68
N GLU A 107 5.22 -1.43 -7.14
CA GLU A 107 4.19 -2.46 -7.09
C GLU A 107 3.09 -2.08 -6.10
N VAL A 108 3.47 -1.47 -4.97
CA VAL A 108 2.51 -0.90 -4.00
C VAL A 108 1.66 0.19 -4.67
N ALA A 109 2.29 1.15 -5.34
CA ALA A 109 1.58 2.21 -6.06
C ALA A 109 0.68 1.66 -7.17
N ALA A 110 1.14 0.65 -7.91
CA ALA A 110 0.38 0.03 -8.99
C ALA A 110 -0.82 -0.78 -8.47
N ALA A 111 -0.69 -1.45 -7.32
CA ALA A 111 -1.79 -2.14 -6.68
C ALA A 111 -2.81 -1.16 -6.09
N LEU A 112 -2.33 -0.08 -5.45
CA LEU A 112 -3.16 1.00 -4.93
C LEU A 112 -4.01 1.62 -6.04
N SER A 113 -3.42 1.87 -7.21
CA SER A 113 -4.10 2.42 -8.40
C SER A 113 -5.21 1.52 -8.97
N ARG A 114 -5.32 0.28 -8.50
CA ARG A 114 -6.37 -0.68 -8.90
C ARG A 114 -7.49 -0.81 -7.87
N LEU A 115 -7.37 -0.18 -6.70
CA LEU A 115 -8.46 -0.05 -5.76
C LEU A 115 -9.47 0.93 -6.35
N ARG A 116 -10.71 0.48 -6.60
CA ARG A 116 -11.68 1.26 -7.39
C ARG A 116 -12.31 2.38 -6.57
N SER A 117 -12.42 2.18 -5.25
CA SER A 117 -12.86 3.21 -4.32
C SER A 117 -11.85 4.31 -4.09
N LEU A 118 -10.56 4.12 -4.44
CA LEU A 118 -9.51 5.07 -4.13
C LEU A 118 -9.85 6.46 -4.64
N ASP A 119 -9.90 7.41 -3.72
CA ASP A 119 -10.09 8.82 -4.02
C ASP A 119 -8.88 9.63 -3.59
N THR A 120 -8.60 10.65 -4.38
CA THR A 120 -7.49 11.57 -4.13
C THR A 120 -7.93 13.01 -4.30
N ILE A 121 -7.36 13.89 -3.50
CA ILE A 121 -7.54 15.33 -3.61
C ILE A 121 -6.20 15.99 -3.91
N SER A 122 -6.24 17.17 -4.54
CA SER A 122 -5.04 17.99 -4.75
C SER A 122 -4.48 18.43 -3.40
N TRP A 123 -3.17 18.27 -3.23
CA TRP A 123 -2.41 18.76 -2.10
C TRP A 123 -1.49 19.89 -2.55
N THR A 124 -1.36 20.92 -1.73
CA THR A 124 -0.42 22.01 -1.95
C THR A 124 0.17 22.44 -0.63
N GLU A 125 1.49 22.51 -0.56
CA GLU A 125 2.21 23.00 0.62
C GLU A 125 3.32 23.97 0.22
N PRO A 126 3.72 24.88 1.13
CA PRO A 126 4.93 25.66 0.95
C PRO A 126 6.12 24.70 0.82
N ALA A 127 6.96 24.88 -0.20
CA ALA A 127 8.24 24.16 -0.23
C ALA A 127 9.04 24.53 1.03
N PRO A 128 9.77 23.57 1.64
CA PRO A 128 10.71 23.89 2.70
C PRO A 128 11.65 24.99 2.22
N MET A 129 11.83 26.02 3.04
CA MET A 129 12.89 27.01 2.85
C MET A 129 14.16 26.34 3.36
N ASP A 130 15.02 25.90 2.43
CA ASP A 130 16.35 25.38 2.75
C ASP A 130 17.22 26.44 3.43
#